data_AF-A0ABD3QKL2-F1
#
_entry.id   AF-A0ABD3QKL2-F1
#
_cell.length_a   1.000
_cell.length_b   1.000
_cell.length_c   1.000
_cell.angle_alpha   90.00
_cell.angle_beta   90.00
_cell.angle_gamma   90.00
#
_symmetry.space_group_name_H-M   'P 1'
#
loop_
_entity.id
_entity.type
_entity.pdbx_description
1 polymer ?
#
loop_
_entity_poly.entity_id
_entity_poly.type
_entity_poly.pdbx_seq_one_letter_code
_entity_poly.pdbx_strand_id
1 'polypeptide(L)'
;MMTWKDASGIGAIISPWAGFALAVIGWLVGAVVQSGSISLANLGANEVMLSGSFIAIFSYGINHFLYSKFVDPQNLGFAIHDSNIHFVTQDLSGLGAEQRDKEMVDKTRRWITTRGYFLTFDLVVLVVLWPVASTAAKTFIESYFVFRVLLSVIWAFGAAIIITVLPLWESQDEIVRVIVGNFSFCTGNLAAFNYADEKTLAKAVKEQAESGMQIRSSLHEQFRD
;
A
#
# COMPACT_ATOMS: atom_id res chain seq x y z
N MET A 1 8.45 -8.45 -1.73
CA MET A 1 8.22 -9.71 -2.46
C MET A 1 7.34 -9.38 -3.65
N MET A 2 7.86 -9.43 -4.87
CA MET A 2 7.01 -9.46 -6.05
C MET A 2 6.61 -10.91 -6.29
N THR A 3 5.32 -11.20 -6.26
CA THR A 3 4.77 -12.56 -6.42
C THR A 3 4.83 -13.05 -7.86
N TRP A 4 5.16 -12.17 -8.81
CA TRP A 4 5.19 -12.44 -10.25
C TRP A 4 6.43 -11.80 -10.88
N LYS A 5 7.33 -12.62 -11.43
CA LYS A 5 8.63 -12.20 -11.97
C LYS A 5 8.58 -11.53 -13.35
N ASP A 6 7.49 -11.71 -14.08
CA ASP A 6 7.30 -11.19 -15.45
C ASP A 6 6.23 -10.08 -15.47
N ALA A 7 6.15 -9.25 -14.42
CA ALA A 7 5.01 -8.33 -14.21
C ALA A 7 5.26 -7.03 -14.98
N SER A 8 4.37 -6.65 -15.89
CA SER A 8 4.54 -5.41 -16.65
C SER A 8 4.06 -4.19 -15.86
N GLY A 9 4.92 -3.19 -15.66
CA GLY A 9 4.53 -1.91 -15.06
C GLY A 9 3.47 -1.15 -15.88
N ILE A 10 3.57 -1.21 -17.22
CA ILE A 10 2.57 -0.62 -18.13
C ILE A 10 1.26 -1.40 -18.04
N GLY A 11 1.35 -2.74 -17.96
CA GLY A 11 0.20 -3.61 -17.76
C GLY A 11 -0.57 -3.27 -16.48
N ALA A 12 0.13 -2.95 -15.38
CA ALA A 12 -0.50 -2.59 -14.10
C ALA A 12 -1.35 -1.31 -14.17
N ILE A 13 -1.00 -0.37 -15.06
CA ILE A 13 -1.73 0.90 -15.20
C ILE A 13 -2.90 0.77 -16.17
N ILE A 14 -2.74 0.02 -17.27
CA ILE A 14 -3.76 -0.09 -18.33
C ILE A 14 -4.85 -1.10 -17.96
N SER A 15 -4.49 -2.17 -17.24
CA SER A 15 -5.43 -3.25 -16.88
C SER A 15 -6.64 -2.81 -16.04
N PRO A 16 -6.50 -1.89 -15.05
CA PRO A 16 -7.64 -1.35 -14.32
C PRO A 16 -8.66 -0.65 -15.22
N TRP A 17 -8.22 0.16 -16.19
CA TRP A 17 -9.11 0.88 -17.10
C TRP A 17 -9.84 -0.06 -18.07
N ALA A 18 -9.12 -1.03 -18.62
CA ALA A 18 -9.70 -2.06 -19.48
C ALA A 18 -10.69 -2.95 -18.71
N GLY A 19 -10.34 -3.36 -17.48
CA GLY A 19 -11.21 -4.13 -16.59
C GLY A 19 -12.46 -3.36 -16.17
N PHE A 20 -12.33 -2.07 -15.89
CA PHE A 20 -13.46 -1.19 -15.56
C PHE A 20 -14.43 -1.04 -16.74
N ALA A 21 -13.92 -0.80 -17.94
CA ALA A 21 -14.77 -0.70 -19.14
C ALA A 21 -15.55 -2.01 -19.38
N LEU A 22 -14.89 -3.15 -19.26
CA LEU A 22 -15.53 -4.47 -19.38
C LEU A 22 -16.58 -4.71 -18.29
N ALA A 23 -16.32 -4.26 -17.05
CA ALA A 23 -17.28 -4.37 -15.96
C ALA A 23 -18.54 -3.54 -16.21
N VAL A 24 -18.40 -2.30 -16.70
CA VAL A 24 -19.54 -1.44 -17.04
C VAL A 24 -20.37 -2.07 -18.17
N ILE A 25 -19.71 -2.60 -19.21
CA ILE A 25 -20.39 -3.29 -20.30
C ILE A 25 -21.12 -4.53 -19.76
N GLY A 26 -20.45 -5.35 -18.95
CA GLY A 26 -21.04 -6.55 -18.33
C GLY A 26 -22.23 -6.23 -17.43
N TRP A 27 -22.17 -5.14 -16.67
CA TRP A 27 -23.27 -4.66 -15.83
C TRP A 27 -24.49 -4.23 -16.65
N LEU A 28 -24.27 -3.47 -17.73
CA LEU A 28 -25.34 -3.06 -18.64
C LEU A 28 -25.95 -4.25 -19.38
N VAL A 29 -25.14 -5.19 -19.86
CA VAL A 29 -25.61 -6.42 -20.50
C VAL A 29 -26.37 -7.30 -19.51
N GLY A 30 -25.91 -7.42 -18.26
CA GLY A 30 -26.61 -8.14 -17.20
C GLY A 30 -28.02 -7.60 -16.96
N ALA A 31 -28.19 -6.27 -16.96
CA ALA A 31 -29.50 -5.64 -16.84
C ALA A 31 -30.45 -6.00 -18.01
N VAL A 32 -29.92 -6.04 -19.24
CA VAL A 32 -30.68 -6.41 -20.44
C VAL A 32 -31.04 -7.89 -20.44
N VAL A 33 -30.12 -8.78 -20.09
CA VAL A 33 -30.35 -10.24 -20.07
C VAL A 33 -31.37 -10.62 -19.00
N GLN A 34 -31.32 -9.96 -17.83
CA GLN A 34 -32.17 -10.33 -16.71
C GLN A 34 -33.58 -9.72 -16.78
N SER A 35 -33.70 -8.47 -17.23
CA SER A 35 -34.96 -7.72 -17.17
C SER A 35 -35.45 -7.19 -18.53
N GLY A 36 -34.75 -7.50 -19.63
CA GLY A 36 -35.13 -7.12 -21.00
C GLY A 36 -35.04 -5.62 -21.32
N SER A 37 -34.72 -4.76 -20.34
CA SER A 37 -34.65 -3.31 -20.49
C SER A 37 -33.66 -2.67 -19.52
N ILE A 38 -33.01 -1.60 -19.96
CA ILE A 38 -32.11 -0.81 -19.12
C ILE A 38 -32.95 0.23 -18.38
N SER A 39 -33.17 0.03 -17.09
CA SER A 39 -33.84 0.97 -16.19
C SER A 39 -33.08 1.05 -14.86
N LEU A 40 -33.26 2.13 -14.10
CA LEU A 40 -32.61 2.31 -12.80
C LEU A 40 -32.95 1.17 -11.82
N ALA A 41 -34.19 0.68 -11.87
CA ALA A 41 -34.64 -0.45 -11.05
C ALA A 41 -33.94 -1.76 -11.42
N ASN A 42 -33.70 -1.99 -12.72
CA ASN A 42 -33.02 -3.19 -13.21
C ASN A 42 -31.50 -3.16 -12.95
N LEU A 43 -30.90 -1.97 -13.02
CA LEU A 43 -29.48 -1.77 -12.72
C LEU A 43 -29.17 -1.94 -11.23
N GLY A 44 -30.11 -1.59 -10.36
CA GLY A 44 -30.03 -1.78 -8.91
C GLY A 44 -30.44 -3.18 -8.44
N ALA A 45 -30.79 -4.09 -9.34
CA ALA A 45 -31.12 -5.46 -8.97
C ALA A 45 -29.86 -6.19 -8.43
N ASN A 46 -30.03 -6.95 -7.34
CA ASN A 46 -28.92 -7.59 -6.64
C ASN A 46 -28.07 -8.49 -7.55
N GLU A 47 -28.71 -9.27 -8.42
CA GLU A 47 -28.04 -10.18 -9.37
C GLU A 47 -27.19 -9.42 -10.41
N VAL A 48 -27.69 -8.28 -10.89
CA VAL A 48 -27.04 -7.43 -11.88
C VAL A 48 -25.84 -6.71 -11.25
N MET A 49 -25.99 -6.14 -10.05
CA MET A 49 -24.86 -5.53 -9.33
C MET A 49 -23.78 -6.54 -8.94
N LEU A 50 -24.17 -7.75 -8.54
CA LEU A 50 -23.25 -8.82 -8.17
C LEU A 50 -22.42 -9.27 -9.38
N SER A 51 -23.06 -9.51 -10.52
CA SER A 51 -22.38 -9.91 -11.75
C SER A 51 -21.38 -8.85 -12.24
N GLY A 52 -21.75 -7.57 -12.21
CA GLY A 52 -20.83 -6.48 -12.54
C GLY A 52 -19.59 -6.43 -11.64
N SER A 53 -19.78 -6.64 -10.33
CA SER A 53 -18.67 -6.66 -9.36
C SER A 53 -17.71 -7.83 -9.59
N PHE A 54 -18.23 -9.02 -9.91
CA PHE A 54 -17.38 -10.16 -10.25
C PHE A 54 -16.61 -9.93 -11.56
N ILE A 55 -17.29 -9.43 -12.60
CA ILE A 55 -16.65 -9.14 -13.88
C ILE A 55 -15.51 -8.12 -13.67
N ALA A 56 -15.68 -7.12 -12.81
CA ALA A 56 -14.62 -6.15 -12.50
C ALA A 56 -13.36 -6.81 -11.91
N ILE A 57 -13.52 -7.63 -10.87
CA ILE A 57 -12.39 -8.24 -10.15
C ILE A 57 -11.67 -9.25 -11.04
N PHE A 58 -12.41 -10.13 -11.72
CA PHE A 58 -11.82 -11.15 -12.58
C PHE A 58 -11.17 -10.53 -13.83
N SER A 59 -11.82 -9.56 -14.47
CA SER A 59 -11.28 -8.93 -15.69
C SER A 59 -9.99 -8.17 -15.40
N TYR A 60 -9.87 -7.52 -14.25
CA TYR A 60 -8.61 -6.87 -13.86
C TYR A 60 -7.45 -7.86 -13.78
N GLY A 61 -7.62 -8.94 -13.01
CA GLY A 61 -6.56 -9.95 -12.81
C GLY A 61 -6.18 -10.67 -14.11
N ILE A 62 -7.17 -11.02 -14.92
CA ILE A 62 -6.97 -11.68 -16.22
C ILE A 62 -6.28 -10.72 -17.20
N ASN A 63 -6.74 -9.48 -17.33
CA ASN A 63 -6.13 -8.52 -18.25
C ASN A 63 -4.67 -8.23 -17.87
N HIS A 64 -4.39 -8.07 -16.59
CA HIS A 64 -3.03 -7.85 -16.09
C HIS A 64 -2.12 -9.06 -16.36
N PHE A 65 -2.62 -10.27 -16.11
CA PHE A 65 -1.90 -11.51 -16.39
C PHE A 65 -1.62 -11.67 -17.88
N LEU A 66 -2.62 -11.46 -18.74
CA LEU A 66 -2.48 -11.60 -20.19
C LEU A 66 -1.51 -10.55 -20.74
N TYR A 67 -1.64 -9.29 -20.34
CA TYR A 67 -0.75 -8.23 -20.80
C TYR A 67 0.71 -8.48 -20.36
N SER A 68 0.90 -8.82 -19.08
CA SER A 68 2.23 -9.10 -18.52
C SER A 68 2.89 -10.33 -19.16
N LYS A 69 2.11 -11.36 -19.51
CA LYS A 69 2.65 -12.60 -20.09
C LYS A 69 2.94 -12.49 -21.59
N PHE A 70 2.12 -11.76 -22.35
CA PHE A 70 2.16 -11.81 -23.81
C PHE A 70 2.71 -10.54 -24.48
N VAL A 71 2.62 -9.36 -23.84
CA VAL A 71 2.99 -8.08 -24.47
C VAL A 71 4.34 -7.60 -23.98
N ASP A 72 4.55 -7.58 -22.66
CA ASP A 72 5.79 -7.06 -22.08
C ASP A 72 6.17 -7.80 -20.79
N PRO A 73 6.73 -9.02 -20.91
CA PRO A 73 7.27 -9.74 -19.77
C PRO A 73 8.54 -9.04 -19.28
N GLN A 74 8.39 -8.11 -18.35
CA GLN A 74 9.51 -7.47 -17.68
C GLN A 74 10.10 -8.48 -16.70
N ASN A 75 11.26 -9.05 -17.04
CA ASN A 75 11.96 -10.06 -16.24
C ASN A 75 12.56 -9.39 -14.98
N LEU A 76 11.70 -9.10 -14.01
CA LEU A 76 11.96 -8.54 -12.67
C LEU A 76 12.55 -9.61 -11.73
N GLY A 77 13.43 -10.46 -12.26
CA GLY A 77 14.22 -11.37 -11.43
C GLY A 77 15.17 -10.56 -10.55
N PHE A 78 15.22 -10.86 -9.25
CA PHE A 78 16.12 -10.19 -8.30
C PHE A 78 17.59 -10.15 -8.78
N ALA A 79 18.04 -11.18 -9.50
CA ALA A 79 19.41 -11.25 -10.07
C ALA A 79 19.69 -10.20 -11.17
N ILE A 80 18.68 -9.81 -11.95
CA ILE A 80 18.80 -8.78 -13.00
C ILE A 80 18.58 -7.39 -12.39
N HIS A 81 17.72 -7.30 -11.37
CA HIS A 81 17.44 -6.06 -10.66
C HIS A 81 18.67 -5.59 -9.84
N ASP A 82 19.37 -6.49 -9.15
CA ASP A 82 20.61 -6.13 -8.40
C ASP A 82 21.77 -5.66 -9.31
N SER A 83 21.78 -6.05 -10.60
CA SER A 83 22.85 -5.70 -11.54
C SER A 83 22.56 -4.47 -12.40
N ASN A 84 21.28 -4.07 -12.56
CA ASN A 84 20.87 -2.93 -13.41
C ASN A 84 20.37 -1.69 -12.64
N ILE A 85 20.32 -1.72 -11.30
CA ILE A 85 20.06 -0.49 -10.54
C ILE A 85 21.33 0.37 -10.58
N HIS A 86 21.43 1.24 -11.59
CA HIS A 86 22.33 2.37 -11.56
C HIS A 86 21.82 3.36 -10.51
N PHE A 87 22.37 3.26 -9.30
CA PHE A 87 22.19 4.29 -8.27
C PHE A 87 22.90 5.57 -8.75
N VAL A 88 22.16 6.53 -9.33
CA VAL A 88 22.72 7.86 -9.72
C VAL A 88 23.33 8.57 -8.51
N THR A 89 22.91 8.17 -7.32
CA THR A 89 23.72 8.16 -6.11
C THR A 89 23.09 7.09 -5.24
N GLN A 90 23.85 6.39 -4.38
CA GLN A 90 23.25 5.89 -3.15
C GLN A 90 22.85 7.13 -2.35
N ASP A 91 21.70 7.69 -2.73
CA ASP A 91 20.94 8.85 -2.23
C ASP A 91 20.62 8.71 -0.74
N LEU A 92 21.63 8.52 0.07
CA LEU A 92 21.56 8.09 1.44
C LEU A 92 21.70 9.30 2.38
N SER A 93 21.85 10.52 1.85
CA SER A 93 22.02 11.76 2.62
C SER A 93 20.81 12.13 3.50
N GLY A 94 19.63 11.57 3.21
CA GLY A 94 18.42 11.75 4.01
C GLY A 94 18.16 10.67 5.06
N LEU A 95 18.85 9.51 4.99
CA LEU A 95 18.61 8.36 5.87
C LEU A 95 19.71 8.25 6.92
N GLY A 96 19.35 8.37 8.21
CA GLY A 96 20.27 8.17 9.33
C GLY A 96 20.88 6.77 9.35
N ALA A 97 22.04 6.59 10.00
CA ALA A 97 22.72 5.29 10.08
C ALA A 97 21.85 4.19 10.72
N GLU A 98 20.94 4.59 11.62
CA GLU A 98 19.91 3.73 12.25
C GLU A 98 18.90 3.18 11.21
N GLN A 99 18.54 3.99 10.22
CA GLN A 99 17.51 3.61 9.23
C GLN A 99 18.00 2.57 8.21
N ARG A 100 19.32 2.33 8.16
CA ARG A 100 19.96 1.33 7.30
C ARG A 100 20.39 0.08 8.04
N ASP A 101 20.13 0.03 9.34
CA ASP A 101 20.44 -1.15 10.11
C ASP A 101 19.57 -2.33 9.65
N LYS A 102 20.23 -3.45 9.34
CA LYS A 102 19.55 -4.67 8.85
C LYS A 102 18.53 -5.15 9.87
N GLU A 103 18.80 -4.94 11.16
CA GLU A 103 17.91 -5.31 12.25
C GLU A 103 16.58 -4.53 12.22
N MET A 104 16.63 -3.22 11.96
CA MET A 104 15.43 -2.39 11.87
C MET A 104 14.60 -2.73 10.63
N VAL A 105 15.26 -3.02 9.49
CA VAL A 105 14.59 -3.48 8.27
C VAL A 105 13.87 -4.81 8.50
N ASP A 106 14.51 -5.77 9.17
CA ASP A 106 13.91 -7.08 9.48
C ASP A 106 12.75 -6.98 10.47
N LYS A 107 12.86 -6.09 11.47
CA LYS A 107 11.77 -5.80 12.42
C LYS A 107 10.55 -5.22 11.69
N THR A 108 10.76 -4.24 10.81
CA THR A 108 9.70 -3.63 9.99
C THR A 108 9.09 -4.67 9.04
N ARG A 109 9.93 -5.48 8.37
CA ARG A 109 9.47 -6.57 7.50
C ARG A 109 8.59 -7.57 8.25
N ARG A 110 8.99 -7.98 9.45
CA ARG A 110 8.22 -8.91 10.27
C ARG A 110 6.90 -8.29 10.71
N TRP A 111 6.92 -7.03 11.13
CA TRP A 111 5.71 -6.29 11.50
C TRP A 111 4.70 -6.20 10.35
N ILE A 112 5.17 -5.83 9.15
CA ILE A 112 4.34 -5.75 7.93
C ILE A 112 3.78 -7.13 7.58
N THR A 113 4.63 -8.16 7.62
CA THR A 113 4.25 -9.53 7.23
C THR A 113 3.22 -10.11 8.19
N THR A 114 3.42 -9.97 9.51
CA THR A 114 2.47 -10.47 10.52
C THR A 114 1.13 -9.76 10.43
N ARG A 115 1.12 -8.43 10.26
CA ARG A 115 -0.13 -7.68 10.06
C ARG A 115 -0.79 -8.00 8.72
N GLY A 116 -0.02 -8.23 7.66
CA GLY A 116 -0.54 -8.65 6.36
C GLY A 116 -1.27 -10.00 6.41
N TYR A 117 -0.73 -10.98 7.13
CA TYR A 117 -1.41 -12.25 7.33
C TYR A 117 -2.68 -12.10 8.17
N PHE A 118 -2.66 -11.25 9.20
CA PHE A 118 -3.87 -10.96 10.00
C PHE A 118 -4.97 -10.32 9.15
N LEU A 119 -4.63 -9.33 8.30
CA LEU A 119 -5.59 -8.70 7.39
C LEU A 119 -6.14 -9.69 6.36
N THR A 120 -5.32 -10.62 5.86
CA THR A 120 -5.77 -11.66 4.92
C THR A 120 -6.71 -12.65 5.60
N PHE A 121 -6.39 -13.06 6.82
CA PHE A 121 -7.23 -13.94 7.63
C PHE A 121 -8.57 -13.27 7.97
N ASP A 122 -8.53 -12.03 8.45
CA ASP A 122 -9.72 -11.22 8.75
C ASP A 122 -10.62 -11.06 7.52
N LEU A 123 -10.03 -10.78 6.36
CA LEU A 123 -10.76 -10.69 5.10
C LEU A 123 -11.45 -12.01 4.72
N VAL A 124 -10.77 -13.15 4.85
CA VAL A 124 -11.38 -14.47 4.59
C VAL A 124 -12.51 -14.77 5.59
N VAL A 125 -12.35 -14.40 6.85
CA VAL A 125 -13.38 -14.58 7.88
C VAL A 125 -14.60 -13.69 7.60
N LEU A 126 -14.40 -12.41 7.29
CA LEU A 126 -15.49 -11.44 7.03
C LEU A 126 -16.20 -11.65 5.69
N VAL A 127 -15.49 -12.17 4.69
CA VAL A 127 -16.03 -12.35 3.33
C VAL A 127 -16.59 -13.75 3.11
N VAL A 128 -15.96 -14.80 3.65
CA VAL A 128 -16.35 -16.20 3.38
C VAL A 128 -17.04 -16.82 4.58
N LEU A 129 -16.40 -16.82 5.75
CA LEU A 129 -16.93 -17.54 6.92
C LEU A 129 -18.23 -16.91 7.43
N TRP A 130 -18.26 -15.58 7.53
CA TRP A 130 -19.39 -14.84 8.09
C TRP A 130 -20.66 -14.93 7.23
N PRO A 131 -20.62 -14.75 5.89
CA PRO A 131 -21.81 -14.96 5.05
C PRO A 131 -22.25 -16.41 4.99
N VAL A 132 -21.33 -17.39 4.98
CA VAL A 132 -21.70 -18.81 5.00
C VAL A 132 -22.39 -19.18 6.31
N ALA A 133 -21.87 -18.70 7.44
CA ALA A 133 -22.53 -18.87 8.75
C ALA A 133 -23.93 -18.24 8.77
N SER A 134 -24.12 -17.11 8.07
CA SER A 134 -25.44 -16.46 7.95
C SER A 134 -26.45 -17.26 7.12
N THR A 135 -26.00 -18.00 6.08
CA THR A 135 -26.88 -18.82 5.24
C THR A 135 -27.36 -20.11 5.93
N ALA A 136 -26.67 -20.56 6.99
CA ALA A 136 -27.11 -21.70 7.79
C ALA A 136 -28.36 -21.37 8.65
N ALA A 137 -28.61 -20.08 8.92
CA ALA A 137 -29.87 -19.60 9.48
C ALA A 137 -30.87 -19.38 8.33
N LYS A 138 -31.75 -20.36 8.09
CA LYS A 138 -32.68 -20.47 6.94
C LYS A 138 -33.73 -19.33 6.80
N THR A 139 -33.65 -18.27 7.59
CA THR A 139 -34.47 -17.07 7.48
C THR A 139 -33.55 -15.86 7.30
N PHE A 140 -33.49 -15.33 6.09
CA PHE A 140 -32.63 -14.20 5.74
C PHE A 140 -33.17 -12.93 6.43
N ILE A 141 -32.55 -12.52 7.53
CA ILE A 141 -32.95 -11.32 8.28
C ILE A 141 -32.32 -10.10 7.60
N GLU A 142 -33.17 -9.23 7.04
CA GLU A 142 -32.77 -7.96 6.39
C GLU A 142 -31.83 -7.12 7.28
N SER A 143 -32.09 -7.07 8.58
CA SER A 143 -31.28 -6.32 9.55
C SER A 143 -29.82 -6.79 9.62
N TYR A 144 -29.54 -8.06 9.39
CA TYR A 144 -28.17 -8.59 9.41
C TYR A 144 -27.36 -8.16 8.18
N PHE A 145 -28.02 -8.12 7.02
CA PHE A 145 -27.41 -7.59 5.79
C PHE A 145 -27.06 -6.11 5.95
N VAL A 146 -28.00 -5.31 6.48
CA VAL A 146 -27.77 -3.87 6.73
C VAL A 146 -26.63 -3.65 7.72
N PHE A 147 -26.57 -4.43 8.81
CA PHE A 147 -25.46 -4.35 9.77
C PHE A 147 -24.09 -4.60 9.13
N ARG A 148 -23.98 -5.62 8.27
CA ARG A 148 -22.74 -5.93 7.54
C ARG A 148 -22.31 -4.80 6.61
N VAL A 149 -23.26 -4.19 5.90
CA VAL A 149 -22.98 -3.06 5.00
C VAL A 149 -22.48 -1.86 5.80
N LEU A 150 -23.17 -1.51 6.90
CA LEU A 150 -22.76 -0.39 7.76
C LEU A 150 -21.35 -0.59 8.35
N LEU A 151 -21.05 -1.80 8.83
CA LEU A 151 -19.72 -2.13 9.35
C LEU A 151 -18.62 -1.94 8.30
N SER A 152 -18.89 -2.37 7.07
CA SER A 152 -17.95 -2.25 5.95
C SER A 152 -17.69 -0.79 5.58
N VAL A 153 -18.74 0.05 5.61
CA VAL A 153 -18.64 1.49 5.34
C VAL A 153 -17.81 2.18 6.43
N ILE A 154 -18.08 1.91 7.71
CA ILE A 154 -17.31 2.49 8.83
C ILE A 154 -15.84 2.10 8.72
N TRP A 155 -15.56 0.83 8.40
CA TRP A 155 -14.19 0.35 8.25
C TRP A 155 -13.48 1.03 7.06
N ALA A 156 -14.16 1.20 5.92
CA ALA A 156 -13.59 1.90 4.77
C ALA A 156 -13.21 3.36 5.09
N PHE A 157 -14.06 4.08 5.83
CA PHE A 157 -13.73 5.43 6.29
C PHE A 157 -12.56 5.44 7.28
N GLY A 158 -12.53 4.50 8.24
CA GLY A 158 -11.42 4.36 9.17
C GLY A 158 -10.10 4.08 8.46
N ALA A 159 -10.09 3.17 7.49
CA ALA A 159 -8.93 2.86 6.66
C ALA A 159 -8.48 4.08 5.83
N ALA A 160 -9.42 4.81 5.21
CA ALA A 160 -9.11 6.01 4.44
C ALA A 160 -8.46 7.12 5.29
N ILE A 161 -8.97 7.34 6.51
CA ILE A 161 -8.38 8.29 7.46
C ILE A 161 -6.97 7.85 7.85
N ILE A 162 -6.77 6.58 8.22
CA ILE A 162 -5.45 6.08 8.62
C ILE A 162 -4.45 6.17 7.46
N ILE A 163 -4.80 5.73 6.26
CA ILE A 163 -3.92 5.77 5.07
C ILE A 163 -3.54 7.20 4.70
N THR A 164 -4.41 8.18 4.97
CA THR A 164 -4.13 9.59 4.68
C THR A 164 -3.34 10.27 5.81
N VAL A 165 -3.72 10.06 7.07
CA VAL A 165 -3.15 10.78 8.22
C VAL A 165 -1.82 10.19 8.69
N LEU A 166 -1.65 8.87 8.63
CA LEU A 166 -0.44 8.19 9.09
C LEU A 166 0.83 8.66 8.35
N PRO A 167 0.88 8.72 7.01
CA PRO A 167 2.06 9.25 6.33
C PRO A 167 2.28 10.75 6.61
N LEU A 168 1.19 11.52 6.79
CA LEU A 168 1.29 12.93 7.16
C LEU A 168 1.86 13.14 8.56
N TRP A 169 1.58 12.23 9.50
CA TRP A 169 2.12 12.32 10.86
C TRP A 169 3.58 11.88 10.92
N GLU A 170 3.94 10.82 10.19
CA GLU A 170 5.32 10.33 10.12
C GLU A 170 6.26 11.31 9.41
N SER A 171 5.76 12.12 8.47
CA SER A 171 6.57 13.06 7.67
C SER A 171 6.59 14.51 8.18
N GLN A 172 6.03 14.82 9.36
CA GLN A 172 5.88 16.21 9.85
C GLN A 172 7.22 16.96 9.96
N ASP A 173 8.26 16.31 10.47
CA ASP A 173 9.57 16.92 10.68
C ASP A 173 10.26 17.27 9.36
N GLU A 174 10.08 16.46 8.32
CA GLU A 174 10.64 16.69 6.99
C GLU A 174 9.91 17.84 6.29
N ILE A 175 8.58 17.86 6.36
CA ILE A 175 7.74 18.92 5.77
C ILE A 175 8.08 20.26 6.41
N VAL A 176 8.21 20.32 7.74
CA VAL A 176 8.59 21.54 8.46
C VAL A 176 10.00 21.98 8.06
N ARG A 177 10.95 21.06 7.90
CA ARG A 177 12.32 21.38 7.47
C ARG A 177 12.34 22.04 6.09
N VAL A 178 11.58 21.52 5.13
CA VAL A 178 11.48 22.07 3.77
C VAL A 178 10.79 23.44 3.78
N ILE A 179 9.70 23.60 4.53
CA ILE A 179 8.96 24.86 4.63
C ILE A 179 9.82 25.95 5.28
N VAL A 180 10.48 25.65 6.41
CA VAL A 180 11.35 26.60 7.11
C VAL A 180 12.59 26.93 6.27
N GLY A 181 13.17 25.94 5.58
CA GLY A 181 14.29 26.15 4.65
C GLY A 181 13.92 27.07 3.50
N ASN A 182 12.78 26.85 2.84
CA ASN A 182 12.30 27.68 1.73
C ASN A 182 11.92 29.10 2.20
N PHE A 183 11.27 29.22 3.37
CA PHE A 183 10.94 30.50 3.96
C PHE A 183 12.18 31.32 4.33
N SER A 184 13.21 30.67 4.88
CA SER A 184 14.49 31.31 5.24
C SER A 184 15.28 31.74 4.01
N PHE A 185 15.23 30.96 2.92
CA PHE A 185 15.81 31.31 1.62
C PHE A 185 15.12 32.54 1.00
N CYS A 186 13.78 32.56 0.97
CA CYS A 186 13.00 33.68 0.43
C CYS A 186 13.13 34.97 1.25
N THR A 187 13.41 34.89 2.56
CA THR A 187 13.59 36.06 3.43
C THR A 187 15.04 36.56 3.50
N GLY A 188 15.98 35.92 2.79
CA GLY A 188 17.39 36.32 2.75
C GLY A 188 18.12 36.15 4.09
N ASN A 189 17.53 35.44 5.06
CA ASN A 189 18.08 35.28 6.39
C ASN A 189 19.07 34.09 6.42
N LEU A 190 20.26 34.31 5.87
CA LEU A 190 21.38 33.35 5.80
C LEU A 190 21.78 32.77 7.17
N ALA A 191 21.53 33.51 8.26
CA ALA A 191 21.80 33.04 9.62
C ALA A 191 20.85 31.91 10.05
N ALA A 192 19.58 31.95 9.65
CA ALA A 192 18.61 30.89 9.96
C ALA A 192 18.85 29.62 9.13
N PHE A 193 19.29 29.78 7.87
CA PHE A 193 19.69 28.67 7.01
C PHE A 193 20.93 27.95 7.56
N ASN A 194 21.98 28.69 7.90
CA ASN A 194 23.20 28.12 8.48
C ASN A 194 22.94 27.48 9.86
N TYR A 195 22.06 28.04 10.67
CA TYR A 195 21.68 27.45 11.97
C TYR A 195 20.89 26.14 11.81
N ALA A 196 20.00 26.04 10.82
CA ALA A 196 19.28 24.80 10.52
C ALA A 196 20.24 23.72 9.98
N ASP A 197 21.19 24.09 9.13
CA ASP A 197 22.23 23.18 8.61
C ASP A 197 23.18 22.70 9.72
N GLU A 198 23.70 23.61 10.55
CA GLU A 198 24.58 23.29 11.69
C GLU A 198 23.89 22.39 12.72
N LYS A 199 22.60 22.64 13.02
CA LYS A 199 21.84 21.78 13.93
C LYS A 199 21.56 20.40 13.32
N THR A 200 21.38 20.32 12.00
CA THR A 200 21.20 19.05 11.28
C THR A 200 22.50 18.24 11.27
N LEU A 201 23.64 18.90 11.01
CA LEU A 201 24.98 18.33 11.11
C LEU A 201 25.30 17.87 12.53
N ALA A 202 25.01 18.69 13.55
CA ALA A 202 25.24 18.35 14.95
C ALA A 202 24.39 17.16 15.40
N LYS A 203 23.14 17.06 14.94
CA LYS A 203 22.28 15.90 15.20
C LYS A 203 22.82 14.64 14.52
N ALA A 204 23.23 14.73 13.26
CA ALA A 204 23.80 13.61 12.50
C ALA A 204 25.12 13.10 13.12
N VAL A 205 26.01 14.02 13.55
CA VAL A 205 27.26 13.69 14.24
C VAL A 205 27.00 13.03 15.59
N LYS A 206 25.98 13.50 16.34
CA LYS A 206 25.59 12.92 17.63
C LYS A 206 25.03 11.50 17.46
N GLU A 207 24.14 11.28 16.49
CA GLU A 207 23.62 9.95 16.16
C GLU A 207 24.74 8.99 15.70
N GLN A 208 25.72 9.48 14.92
CA GLN A 208 26.90 8.69 14.55
C GLN A 208 27.78 8.33 15.77
N ALA A 209 27.95 9.26 16.71
CA ALA A 209 28.72 9.02 17.93
C ALA A 209 28.02 8.01 18.86
N GLU A 210 26.69 8.09 18.98
CA GLU A 210 25.88 7.15 19.77
C GLU A 210 25.89 5.74 19.14
N SER A 211 25.76 5.65 17.81
CA SER A 211 25.89 4.38 17.08
C SER A 211 27.27 3.74 17.24
N GLY A 212 28.36 4.54 17.13
CA GLY A 212 29.71 4.05 17.36
C GLY A 212 29.95 3.59 18.81
N MET A 213 29.31 4.23 19.79
CA MET A 213 29.37 3.83 21.19
C MET A 213 28.63 2.52 21.46
N GLN A 214 27.48 2.31 20.83
CA GLN A 214 26.73 1.05 20.89
C GLN A 214 27.52 -0.12 20.29
N ILE A 215 28.15 0.09 19.13
CA ILE A 215 29.02 -0.91 18.47
C ILE A 215 30.24 -1.24 19.35
N ARG A 216 30.83 -0.23 20.00
CA ARG A 216 31.95 -0.45 20.93
C ARG A 216 31.51 -1.20 22.19
N SER A 217 30.31 -0.92 22.71
CA SER A 217 29.74 -1.61 23.87
C SER A 217 29.47 -3.08 23.56
N SER A 218 28.87 -3.39 22.41
CA SER A 218 28.57 -4.76 22.00
C SER A 218 29.83 -5.58 21.71
N LEU A 219 30.89 -4.97 21.15
CA LEU A 219 32.20 -5.62 21.00
C LEU A 219 32.85 -5.92 22.36
N HIS A 220 32.79 -5.00 23.34
CA HIS A 220 33.35 -5.24 24.67
C HIS A 220 32.61 -6.34 25.45
N GLU A 221 31.33 -6.59 25.14
CA GLU A 221 30.55 -7.68 25.72
C GLU A 221 30.90 -9.02 25.05
N GLN A 222 31.13 -9.02 23.73
CA GLN A 222 31.52 -10.21 22.97
C GLN A 222 32.97 -10.71 23.24
N PHE A 223 33.88 -9.85 23.72
CA PHE A 223 35.26 -10.22 24.09
C PHE A 223 35.48 -10.41 25.60
N ARG A 224 34.40 -10.45 26.40
CA ARG A 224 34.47 -10.69 27.86
C ARG A 224 34.18 -12.15 28.24
N ASP A 225 33.71 -12.97 27.31
CA ASP A 225 33.56 -14.43 27.42
C ASP A 225 34.75 -15.16 26.78
#